data_AF-A0A418GM92-F1
#
_entry.id   AF-A0A418GM92-F1
#
_cell.length_a   1.000
_cell.length_b   1.000
_cell.length_c   1.000
_cell.angle_alpha   90.00
_cell.angle_beta   90.00
_cell.angle_gamma   90.00
#
_symmetry.space_group_name_H-M   'P 1'
#
loop_
_entity.id
_entity.type
_entity.pdbx_description
1 polymer ?
#
loop_
_entity_poly.entity_id
_entity_poly.type
_entity_poly.pdbx_seq_one_letter_code
_entity_poly.pdbx_strand_id
1 'polypeptide(L)'
;RYDVLVVHDLAYADIVYDGWKAPSIMQVPGARDVAVEFFTLSKSYNMAGWRIGFMVGNKTLVSALARIKSYHDYGTFTPLQVAA
;
A
#
# COMPACT_ATOMS: atom_id res chain seq x y z
N ARG A 1 2.41 -24.04 1.10
CA ARG A 1 1.42 -25.15 1.23
C ARG A 1 0.09 -24.85 0.51
N TYR A 2 -0.33 -23.58 0.39
CA TYR A 2 -1.64 -23.24 -0.17
C TYR A 2 -1.60 -22.34 -1.43
N ASP A 3 -0.41 -21.92 -1.88
CA ASP A 3 -0.23 -21.03 -3.03
C ASP A 3 -1.18 -19.80 -3.03
N VAL A 4 -1.26 -19.15 -1.87
CA VAL A 4 -2.14 -17.99 -1.66
C VAL A 4 -1.29 -16.73 -1.60
N LEU A 5 -1.77 -15.70 -2.29
CA LEU A 5 -1.26 -14.35 -2.18
C LEU A 5 -2.04 -13.59 -1.10
N VAL A 6 -1.34 -12.80 -0.30
CA VAL A 6 -1.95 -11.96 0.74
C VAL A 6 -1.96 -10.51 0.29
N VAL A 7 -3.15 -9.92 0.28
CA VAL A 7 -3.34 -8.48 0.08
C VAL A 7 -3.73 -7.88 1.42
N HIS A 8 -2.83 -7.12 2.03
CA HIS A 8 -3.05 -6.48 3.31
C HIS A 8 -3.41 -5.01 3.10
N ASP A 9 -4.62 -4.61 3.49
CA ASP A 9 -5.02 -3.21 3.50
C ASP A 9 -4.68 -2.57 4.86
N LEU A 10 -3.62 -1.77 4.90
CA LEU A 10 -3.13 -1.10 6.11
C LEU A 10 -3.51 0.39 6.12
N ALA A 11 -4.72 0.75 5.69
CA ALA A 11 -5.18 2.15 5.59
C ALA A 11 -5.16 2.96 6.90
N TYR A 12 -5.22 2.31 8.07
CA TYR A 12 -5.29 2.95 9.39
C TYR A 12 -4.00 2.76 10.21
N ALA A 13 -2.85 2.60 9.56
CA ALA A 13 -1.58 2.29 10.23
C ALA A 13 -1.27 3.21 11.42
N ASP A 14 -1.55 4.51 11.26
CA ASP A 14 -1.22 5.55 12.25
C ASP A 14 -2.39 5.90 13.18
N ILE A 15 -3.59 5.35 12.94
CA ILE A 15 -4.77 5.61 13.78
C ILE A 15 -4.90 4.48 14.79
N VAL A 16 -4.05 4.56 15.81
CA VAL A 16 -3.89 3.56 16.87
C VAL A 16 -3.88 4.26 18.23
N TYR A 17 -4.37 3.58 19.27
CA TYR A 17 -4.54 4.14 20.61
C TYR A 17 -3.60 3.46 21.61
N ASP A 18 -3.38 4.10 22.77
CA ASP A 18 -2.72 3.50 23.93
C ASP A 18 -1.30 2.94 23.67
N GLY A 19 -0.54 3.60 22.77
CA GLY A 19 0.82 3.21 22.41
C GLY A 19 0.90 1.94 21.54
N TRP A 20 -0.25 1.41 21.10
CA TRP A 20 -0.30 0.32 20.14
C TRP A 20 0.35 0.73 18.81
N LYS A 21 0.98 -0.22 18.14
CA LYS A 21 1.52 -0.05 16.78
C LYS A 21 0.90 -1.10 15.89
N ALA A 22 0.19 -0.68 14.85
CA ALA A 22 -0.38 -1.60 13.88
C ALA A 22 0.77 -2.39 13.21
N PRO A 23 0.75 -3.74 13.25
CA PRO A 23 1.80 -4.53 12.63
C PRO A 23 1.66 -4.47 11.11
N SER A 24 2.79 -4.26 10.44
CA SER A 24 2.87 -4.40 8.99
C SER A 24 3.14 -5.85 8.64
N ILE A 25 2.48 -6.38 7.61
CA ILE A 25 2.77 -7.72 7.11
C ILE A 25 4.21 -7.83 6.60
N MET A 26 4.81 -6.71 6.20
CA MET A 26 6.21 -6.64 5.77
C MET A 26 7.22 -6.90 6.89
N GLN A 27 6.78 -6.91 8.16
CA GLN A 27 7.63 -7.29 9.30
C GLN A 27 7.83 -8.81 9.40
N VAL A 28 6.98 -9.61 8.75
CA VAL A 28 7.06 -11.07 8.80
C VAL A 28 8.13 -11.56 7.81
N PRO A 29 9.12 -12.35 8.25
CA PRO A 29 10.11 -12.95 7.35
C PRO A 29 9.44 -13.77 6.23
N GLY A 30 9.87 -13.55 4.99
CA GLY A 30 9.29 -14.20 3.80
C GLY A 30 7.98 -13.60 3.30
N ALA A 31 7.40 -12.59 3.98
CA ALA A 31 6.16 -11.97 3.52
C ALA A 31 6.29 -11.33 2.13
N ARG A 32 7.45 -10.79 1.78
CA ARG A 32 7.70 -10.21 0.45
C ARG A 32 7.62 -11.24 -0.69
N ASP A 33 7.63 -12.53 -0.38
CA ASP A 33 7.49 -13.58 -1.40
C ASP A 33 6.02 -13.86 -1.73
N VAL A 34 5.08 -13.52 -0.84
CA VAL A 34 3.66 -13.92 -0.97
C VAL A 34 2.66 -12.79 -0.71
N ALA A 35 3.11 -11.61 -0.27
CA ALA A 35 2.23 -10.54 0.18
C ALA A 35 2.53 -9.19 -0.44
N VAL A 36 1.48 -8.37 -0.53
CA VAL A 36 1.54 -6.93 -0.75
C VAL A 36 0.74 -6.22 0.32
N GLU A 37 1.16 -5.00 0.64
CA GLU A 37 0.53 -4.13 1.61
C GLU A 37 0.19 -2.80 0.95
N PHE A 38 -1.05 -2.34 1.17
CA PHE A 38 -1.54 -1.06 0.70
C PHE A 38 -1.59 -0.06 1.84
N PHE A 39 -1.28 1.19 1.51
CA PHE A 39 -1.44 2.33 2.41
C PHE A 39 -2.08 3.50 1.68
N THR A 40 -2.85 4.33 2.40
CA THR A 40 -3.48 5.54 1.86
C THR A 40 -3.23 6.72 2.77
N LEU A 41 -3.04 7.89 2.17
CA LEU A 41 -2.96 9.15 2.91
C LEU A 41 -4.35 9.67 3.33
N SER A 42 -5.42 9.00 2.91
CA SER A 42 -6.80 9.42 3.20
C SER A 42 -7.11 9.51 4.69
N LYS A 43 -6.50 8.63 5.49
CA LYS A 43 -6.82 8.46 6.92
C LYS A 43 -5.78 9.16 7.79
N SER A 44 -4.53 8.73 7.69
CA SER A 44 -3.45 9.29 8.51
C SER A 44 -3.19 10.78 8.28
N TYR A 45 -3.44 11.28 7.06
CA TYR A 45 -3.14 12.67 6.69
C TYR A 45 -4.38 13.51 6.38
N ASN A 46 -5.59 13.00 6.62
CA ASN A 46 -6.86 13.68 6.26
C ASN A 46 -6.98 14.06 4.76
N MET A 47 -6.28 13.35 3.87
CA MET A 47 -6.21 13.66 2.44
C MET A 47 -7.20 12.85 1.61
N ALA A 48 -8.41 12.57 2.13
CA ALA A 48 -9.37 11.68 1.47
C ALA A 48 -9.71 12.11 0.02
N GLY A 49 -9.77 13.42 -0.24
CA GLY A 49 -10.02 14.00 -1.56
C GLY A 49 -8.84 13.95 -2.55
N TRP A 50 -7.62 13.66 -2.08
CA TRP A 50 -6.40 13.70 -2.90
C TRP A 50 -6.16 12.41 -3.68
N ARG A 51 -6.86 11.33 -3.30
CA ARG A 51 -6.85 10.05 -4.02
C ARG A 51 -5.43 9.47 -4.21
N ILE A 52 -4.60 9.57 -3.17
CA ILE A 52 -3.21 9.09 -3.18
C ILE A 52 -2.95 7.99 -2.15
N GLY A 53 -2.14 7.03 -2.55
CA GLY A 53 -1.74 5.86 -1.79
C GLY A 53 -0.74 5.03 -2.58
N PHE A 54 -0.21 3.98 -1.97
CA PHE A 54 0.81 3.14 -2.57
C PHE A 54 0.67 1.67 -2.17
N MET A 55 1.34 0.81 -2.93
CA MET A 55 1.49 -0.62 -2.66
C MET A 55 2.97 -0.94 -2.47
N VAL A 56 3.31 -1.75 -1.47
CA VAL A 56 4.65 -2.31 -1.25
C VAL A 56 4.57 -3.82 -1.08
N GLY A 57 5.65 -4.56 -1.38
CA GLY A 57 5.74 -6.00 -1.12
C GLY A 57 6.28 -6.79 -2.30
N ASN A 58 5.61 -7.89 -2.64
CA ASN A 58 6.04 -8.82 -3.68
C ASN A 58 6.31 -8.11 -5.02
N LYS A 59 7.55 -8.26 -5.51
CA LYS A 59 8.03 -7.57 -6.72
C LYS A 59 7.18 -7.87 -7.95
N THR A 60 6.74 -9.11 -8.11
CA THR A 60 5.90 -9.55 -9.24
C THR A 60 4.55 -8.86 -9.18
N LEU A 61 3.91 -8.81 -8.01
CA LEU A 61 2.62 -8.15 -7.82
C LEU A 61 2.70 -6.63 -7.98
N VAL A 62 3.73 -5.99 -7.41
CA VAL A 62 3.97 -4.54 -7.59
C VAL A 62 4.18 -4.22 -9.07
N SER A 63 4.97 -5.03 -9.79
CA SER A 63 5.20 -4.85 -11.22
C SER A 63 3.92 -5.06 -12.04
N ALA A 64 3.11 -6.05 -11.66
CA ALA A 64 1.82 -6.29 -12.29
C ALA A 64 0.86 -5.09 -12.11
N LEU A 65 0.79 -4.52 -10.90
CA LEU A 65 0.00 -3.31 -10.65
C LEU A 65 0.52 -2.12 -11.48
N ALA A 66 1.82 -1.88 -11.48
CA ALA A 66 2.43 -0.79 -12.25
C ALA A 66 2.09 -0.91 -13.74
N ARG A 67 2.15 -2.12 -14.31
CA ARG A 67 1.77 -2.39 -15.70
C ARG A 67 0.28 -2.13 -15.96
N ILE A 68 -0.62 -2.51 -15.06
CA ILE A 68 -2.05 -2.23 -15.24
C ILE A 68 -2.27 -0.71 -15.20
N LYS A 69 -1.67 0.00 -14.24
CA LYS A 69 -1.78 1.46 -14.10
C LYS A 69 -1.25 2.21 -15.32
N SER A 70 -0.18 1.73 -15.97
CA SER A 70 0.35 2.36 -17.18
C SER A 70 -0.62 2.34 -18.37
N TYR A 71 -1.60 1.43 -18.39
CA TYR A 71 -2.66 1.41 -19.41
C TYR A 71 -4.00 2.00 -18.93
N HIS A 72 -4.20 2.12 -17.62
CA HIS A 72 -5.46 2.56 -17.03
C HIS A 72 -5.48 4.06 -16.72
N ASP A 73 -4.45 4.57 -16.06
CA ASP A 73 -4.41 5.97 -15.58
C ASP A 73 -3.11 6.72 -15.90
N TYR A 74 -2.10 6.04 -16.44
CA TYR A 74 -0.79 6.61 -16.77
C TYR A 74 -0.05 7.25 -15.57
N GLY A 75 -0.43 6.87 -14.35
CA GLY A 75 0.17 7.39 -13.12
C GLY A 75 -0.69 8.43 -12.42
N THR A 76 -0.14 8.97 -11.32
CA THR A 76 -0.83 9.96 -10.48
C THR A 76 -0.37 11.36 -10.83
N PHE A 77 -1.24 12.36 -10.68
CA PHE A 77 -0.89 13.75 -10.93
C PHE A 77 0.34 14.17 -10.10
N THR A 78 1.44 14.53 -10.76
CA THR A 78 2.76 14.72 -10.13
C THR A 78 2.76 15.69 -8.95
N PRO A 79 2.05 16.84 -8.97
CA PRO A 79 1.99 17.72 -7.81
C PRO A 79 1.42 17.05 -6.54
N LEU A 80 0.48 16.11 -6.67
CA LEU A 80 -0.02 15.35 -5.51
C LEU A 80 1.05 14.39 -4.98
N GLN A 81 1.87 13.82 -5.87
CA GLN A 81 2.98 12.93 -5.48
C GLN A 81 4.12 13.69 -4.78
N VAL A 82 4.38 14.94 -5.17
CA VAL A 82 5.41 15.78 -4.53
C VAL A 82 4.98 16.26 -3.15
N ALA A 83 3.68 16.46 -2.96
CA ALA A 83 3.12 16.91 -1.68
C ALA A 83 2.90 15.79 -0.66
N ALA A 84 2.87 14.54 -1.11
CA ALA A 84 2.72 13.33 -0.29
C ALA A 84 4.06 12.85 0.27
#